data_AF-A0A934PGP7-F1
#
_entry.id   AF-A0A934PGP7-F1
#
_cell.length_a   1.000
_cell.length_b   1.000
_cell.length_c   1.000
_cell.angle_alpha   90.00
_cell.angle_beta   90.00
_cell.angle_gamma   90.00
#
_symmetry.space_group_name_H-M   'P 1'
#
loop_
_entity.id
_entity.type
_entity.pdbx_description
1 polymer ?
#
loop_
_entity_poly.entity_id
_entity_poly.type
_entity_poly.pdbx_seq_one_letter_code
_entity_poly.pdbx_strand_id
1 'polypeptide(L)'
;MQFPDDIISRAGRLLYRELPEEYRYRDTGPPGDLADLEAYLHGFGHLLDLVRHTTEQAYADAFAEAADNGYSIQPWLIPYLAELVGADLLAPDPARRLDELNNSVLWSKSKGTLHSIDAVGDVVSGAETVVREGWKLTLTCPRQTLPPFSVPAHDEDDDPLGRTAPPMGCPDLRRMDRAVQDAGGANPLFRLTFPQRDGDGIALPQGRSVYWKPRAPGGSPCFPGAYDDGAARCPDLRDPSVAVSPGPHPRRSLLHLRPPDGFFAPGLKVVTIPTPGDLQIKPSDRNRRIGPRQILDLMDEPGPVPDRLIVELGNDLTIPAGADILFQDILFTGQFTPNTGPERAARIRVQNGARVTLLRSAAERVVLSGNGNKDTPSVPPLVASDSLLGAVIGPNRFAELIHCTVLGETDLARLHASDCLLGSLSSNLNCDAASSCIRFSRFEPPSGKADCFLSNSSSNTSDPARFVARYLPGPDGHCVLRLPRYGEAGCAVLDTTAPDSIAAGAEDEGEMGAGHHLYLAAGRRALEKKLTAFLPLGQEIALRYDPLLAQTPPELA
;
A
#
# COMPACT_ATOMS: atom_id res chain seq x y z
N MET A 1 36.50 -32.89 14.41
CA MET A 1 35.67 -31.79 14.94
C MET A 1 35.08 -31.15 13.71
N GLN A 2 33.81 -31.40 13.39
CA GLN A 2 33.22 -30.80 12.18
C GLN A 2 33.10 -29.30 12.42
N PHE A 3 33.93 -28.53 11.73
CA PHE A 3 33.83 -27.08 11.71
C PHE A 3 32.51 -26.72 11.02
N PRO A 4 31.67 -25.84 11.59
CA PRO A 4 30.49 -25.35 10.90
C PRO A 4 30.89 -24.72 9.56
N ASP A 5 30.07 -24.91 8.53
CA ASP A 5 30.27 -24.37 7.16
C ASP A 5 30.50 -22.84 7.14
N ASP A 6 30.22 -22.15 8.25
CA ASP A 6 30.41 -20.72 8.48
C ASP A 6 31.86 -20.25 8.69
N ILE A 7 32.85 -21.15 8.84
CA ILE A 7 34.24 -20.76 9.13
C ILE A 7 35.02 -20.34 7.88
N ILE A 8 34.54 -20.68 6.68
CA ILE A 8 35.24 -20.38 5.43
C ILE A 8 35.08 -18.91 5.05
N SER A 9 35.96 -18.07 5.63
CA SER A 9 36.05 -16.63 5.39
C SER A 9 36.75 -16.27 4.07
N ARG A 10 36.35 -15.15 3.45
CA ARG A 10 36.98 -14.62 2.23
C ARG A 10 38.41 -14.18 2.51
N ALA A 11 38.62 -13.44 3.60
CA ALA A 11 39.95 -13.02 4.02
C ALA A 11 40.84 -14.23 4.37
N GLY A 12 40.29 -15.30 4.94
CA GLY A 12 41.04 -16.53 5.24
C GLY A 12 41.61 -17.19 3.99
N ARG A 13 40.81 -17.28 2.91
CA ARG A 13 41.29 -17.77 1.60
C ARG A 13 42.41 -16.90 1.04
N LEU A 14 42.28 -15.57 1.17
CA LEU A 14 43.33 -14.65 0.71
C LEU A 14 44.60 -14.84 1.53
N LEU A 15 44.51 -14.86 2.87
CA LEU A 15 45.66 -15.06 3.75
C LEU A 15 46.38 -16.40 3.47
N TYR A 16 45.63 -17.48 3.28
CA TYR A 16 46.21 -18.77 2.93
C TYR A 16 46.88 -18.74 1.55
N ARG A 17 46.27 -18.10 0.56
CA ARG A 17 46.85 -17.96 -0.79
C ARG A 17 48.14 -17.15 -0.80
N GLU A 18 48.22 -16.11 0.02
CA GLU A 18 49.41 -15.24 0.11
C GLU A 18 50.54 -15.86 0.96
N LEU A 19 50.32 -17.01 1.62
CA LEU A 19 51.41 -17.72 2.29
C LEU A 19 52.42 -18.31 1.29
N PRO A 20 53.72 -18.30 1.64
CA PRO A 20 54.74 -19.00 0.86
C PRO A 20 54.37 -20.47 0.65
N GLU A 21 54.70 -20.99 -0.52
CA GLU A 21 54.32 -22.34 -0.96
C GLU A 21 54.86 -23.42 -0.02
N GLU A 22 56.00 -23.20 0.62
CA GLU A 22 56.62 -24.13 1.56
C GLU A 22 55.75 -24.41 2.79
N TYR A 23 54.96 -23.43 3.24
CA TYR A 23 54.02 -23.60 4.36
C TYR A 23 52.74 -24.30 3.92
N ARG A 24 52.23 -23.99 2.72
CA ARG A 24 51.05 -24.65 2.16
C ARG A 24 51.30 -26.12 1.85
N TYR A 25 52.49 -26.46 1.34
CA TYR A 25 52.84 -27.86 1.06
C TYR A 25 52.95 -28.72 2.32
N ARG A 26 53.35 -28.12 3.46
CA ARG A 26 53.45 -28.83 4.75
C ARG A 26 52.11 -28.98 5.44
N ASP A 27 51.14 -28.14 5.11
CA ASP A 27 49.81 -28.13 5.67
C ASP A 27 48.93 -29.17 4.97
N THR A 28 48.99 -30.42 5.45
CA THR A 28 48.27 -31.56 4.87
C THR A 28 47.14 -32.00 5.78
N GLY A 29 45.90 -31.85 5.31
CA GLY A 29 44.69 -32.28 6.00
C GLY A 29 44.08 -33.57 5.41
N PRO A 30 43.23 -34.29 6.15
CA PRO A 30 42.44 -35.38 5.59
C PRO A 30 41.53 -34.86 4.46
N PRO A 31 41.28 -35.66 3.40
CA PRO A 31 40.50 -35.22 2.25
C PRO A 31 39.06 -34.87 2.66
N GLY A 32 38.67 -33.61 2.42
CA GLY A 32 37.34 -33.08 2.72
C GLY A 32 37.28 -32.11 3.89
N ASP A 33 38.31 -32.04 4.73
CA ASP A 33 38.42 -31.07 5.83
C ASP A 33 39.52 -30.03 5.54
N LEU A 34 39.39 -28.83 6.11
CA LEU A 34 40.44 -27.81 6.11
C LEU A 34 41.66 -28.32 6.88
N ALA A 35 42.87 -28.07 6.37
CA ALA A 35 44.10 -28.38 7.09
C ALA A 35 44.30 -27.45 8.31
N ASP A 36 45.13 -27.81 9.28
CA ASP A 36 45.21 -27.11 10.57
C ASP A 36 45.64 -25.63 10.43
N LEU A 37 46.62 -25.34 9.57
CA LEU A 37 47.07 -23.96 9.34
C LEU A 37 46.04 -23.19 8.50
N GLU A 38 45.44 -23.81 7.49
CA GLU A 38 44.32 -23.26 6.73
C GLU A 38 43.13 -22.89 7.63
N ALA A 39 42.73 -23.79 8.54
CA ALA A 39 41.66 -23.57 9.51
C ALA A 39 41.99 -22.43 10.48
N TYR A 40 43.24 -22.36 10.95
CA TYR A 40 43.72 -21.26 11.79
C TYR A 40 43.65 -19.90 11.07
N LEU A 41 44.08 -19.83 9.81
CA LEU A 41 43.98 -18.62 9.00
C LEU A 41 42.54 -18.26 8.66
N HIS A 42 41.66 -19.25 8.49
CA HIS A 42 40.23 -19.00 8.34
C HIS A 42 39.61 -18.39 9.59
N GLY A 43 40.05 -18.80 10.79
CA GLY A 43 39.69 -18.16 12.05
C GLY A 43 40.09 -16.68 12.11
N PHE A 44 41.32 -16.33 11.73
CA PHE A 44 41.73 -14.92 11.62
C PHE A 44 41.00 -14.17 10.51
N GLY A 45 40.80 -14.82 9.37
CA GLY A 45 40.07 -14.27 8.24
C GLY A 45 38.62 -13.94 8.61
N HIS A 46 37.98 -14.77 9.43
CA HIS A 46 36.64 -14.51 9.94
C HIS A 46 36.60 -13.24 10.79
N LEU A 47 37.57 -13.06 11.69
CA LEU A 47 37.70 -11.81 12.46
C LEU A 47 37.93 -10.59 11.56
N LEU A 48 38.80 -10.71 10.55
CA LEU A 48 39.05 -9.61 9.61
C LEU A 48 37.82 -9.27 8.76
N ASP A 49 37.08 -10.28 8.29
CA ASP A 49 35.83 -10.08 7.57
C ASP A 49 34.80 -9.39 8.48
N LEU A 50 34.68 -9.78 9.76
CA LEU A 50 33.83 -9.08 10.73
C LEU A 50 34.24 -7.62 10.94
N VAL A 51 35.53 -7.33 11.13
CA VAL A 51 36.03 -5.94 11.27
C VAL A 51 35.77 -5.12 10.02
N ARG A 52 35.93 -5.73 8.85
CA ARG A 52 35.61 -5.09 7.57
C ARG A 52 34.12 -4.80 7.47
N HIS A 53 33.26 -5.78 7.74
CA HIS A 53 31.80 -5.61 7.72
C HIS A 53 31.33 -4.52 8.69
N THR A 54 31.87 -4.46 9.90
CA THR A 54 31.53 -3.40 10.86
C THR A 54 32.01 -2.02 10.41
N THR A 55 33.18 -1.93 9.79
CA THR A 55 33.70 -0.66 9.26
C THR A 55 32.92 -0.20 8.03
N GLU A 56 32.56 -1.10 7.13
CA GLU A 56 31.71 -0.83 5.96
C GLU A 56 30.31 -0.39 6.39
N GLN A 57 29.74 -1.03 7.42
CA GLN A 57 28.47 -0.62 8.01
C GLN A 57 28.58 0.75 8.69
N ALA A 58 29.63 0.99 9.48
CA ALA A 58 29.83 2.29 10.14
C ALA A 58 30.02 3.44 9.14
N TYR A 59 30.61 3.17 7.98
CA TYR A 59 30.67 4.13 6.88
C TYR A 59 29.26 4.39 6.30
N ALA A 60 28.47 3.35 6.05
CA ALA A 60 27.11 3.48 5.54
C ALA A 60 26.18 4.20 6.53
N ASP A 61 26.38 3.99 7.83
CA ASP A 61 25.63 4.64 8.91
C ASP A 61 25.80 6.17 8.95
N ALA A 62 26.81 6.72 8.27
CA ALA A 62 27.01 8.16 8.14
C ALA A 62 26.09 8.81 7.10
N PHE A 63 25.39 8.03 6.27
CA PHE A 63 24.57 8.50 5.17
C PHE A 63 23.16 7.94 5.27
N ALA A 64 22.16 8.74 4.90
CA ALA A 64 20.77 8.26 4.83
C ALA A 64 20.44 7.60 3.46
N GLU A 65 21.27 7.84 2.43
CA GLU A 65 21.24 7.11 1.17
C GLU A 65 22.08 5.82 1.26
N ALA A 66 21.83 4.87 0.37
CA ALA A 66 22.65 3.66 0.28
C ALA A 66 24.09 4.05 -0.13
N ALA A 67 25.07 3.60 0.64
CA ALA A 67 26.47 3.88 0.37
C ALA A 67 26.99 3.07 -0.83
N ASP A 68 28.09 3.53 -1.42
CA ASP A 68 28.72 2.90 -2.61
C ASP A 68 29.09 1.42 -2.40
N ASN A 69 29.19 0.98 -1.14
CA ASN A 69 29.47 -0.40 -0.74
C ASN A 69 28.21 -1.30 -0.67
N GLY A 70 27.03 -0.77 -1.00
CA GLY A 70 25.75 -1.49 -1.01
C GLY A 70 25.09 -1.65 0.37
N TYR A 71 25.70 -1.10 1.44
CA TYR A 71 25.06 -1.08 2.75
C TYR A 71 24.16 0.15 2.90
N SER A 72 23.09 -0.02 3.65
CA SER A 72 22.22 1.06 4.09
C SER A 72 22.42 1.34 5.57
N ILE A 73 22.12 2.56 6.00
CA ILE A 73 22.07 2.92 7.43
C ILE A 73 21.19 1.97 8.24
N GLN A 74 21.61 1.69 9.47
CA GLN A 74 20.83 0.88 10.40
C GLN A 74 19.57 1.62 10.89
N PRO A 75 18.39 0.96 10.92
CA PRO A 75 17.12 1.61 11.27
C PRO A 75 17.09 2.31 12.64
N TRP A 76 17.85 1.79 13.61
CA TRP A 76 17.89 2.35 14.96
C TRP A 76 18.66 3.68 15.03
N LEU A 77 19.53 3.97 14.05
CA LEU A 77 20.34 5.21 14.03
C LEU A 77 19.55 6.39 13.44
N ILE A 78 18.55 6.11 12.60
CA ILE A 78 17.73 7.12 11.91
C ILE A 78 17.18 8.20 12.86
N PRO A 79 16.57 7.86 14.03
CA PRO A 79 16.05 8.88 14.94
C PRO A 79 17.13 9.79 15.52
N TYR A 80 18.35 9.28 15.73
CA TYR A 80 19.46 10.08 16.26
C TYR A 80 19.99 11.09 15.25
N LEU A 81 20.08 10.70 13.98
CA LEU A 81 20.42 11.63 12.90
C LEU A 81 19.33 12.68 12.72
N ALA A 82 18.07 12.28 12.84
CA ALA A 82 16.95 13.21 12.79
C ALA A 82 17.03 14.26 13.91
N GLU A 83 17.30 13.83 15.15
CA GLU A 83 17.49 14.74 16.29
C GLU A 83 18.67 15.71 16.06
N LEU A 84 19.79 15.21 15.52
CA LEU A 84 20.97 16.03 15.22
C LEU A 84 20.66 17.16 14.21
N VAL A 85 19.81 16.88 13.22
CA VAL A 85 19.41 17.85 12.18
C VAL A 85 18.17 18.64 12.61
N GLY A 86 17.56 18.33 13.76
CA GLY A 86 16.33 18.94 14.25
C GLY A 86 15.09 18.58 13.43
N ALA A 87 15.04 17.38 12.88
CA ALA A 87 13.94 16.85 12.07
C ALA A 87 13.05 15.91 12.90
N ASP A 88 11.76 16.21 12.97
CA ASP A 88 10.76 15.32 13.56
C ASP A 88 10.28 14.32 12.50
N LEU A 89 10.69 13.06 12.57
CA LEU A 89 10.23 12.03 11.64
C LEU A 89 8.84 11.52 12.02
N LEU A 90 7.89 11.64 11.11
CA LEU A 90 6.49 11.25 11.35
C LEU A 90 6.02 10.12 10.42
N ALA A 91 6.76 9.80 9.34
CA ALA A 91 6.40 8.72 8.45
C ALA A 91 6.29 7.38 9.22
N PRO A 92 5.15 6.67 9.14
CA PRO A 92 4.96 5.42 9.89
C PRO A 92 5.85 4.31 9.33
N ASP A 93 5.98 4.23 8.00
CA ASP A 93 6.81 3.26 7.28
C ASP A 93 8.31 3.54 7.50
N PRO A 94 9.08 2.58 8.03
CA PRO A 94 10.53 2.72 8.22
C PRO A 94 11.29 3.09 6.94
N ALA A 95 10.90 2.59 5.77
CA ALA A 95 11.57 2.91 4.52
C ALA A 95 11.43 4.40 4.19
N ARG A 96 10.24 4.97 4.43
CA ARG A 96 9.96 6.39 4.16
C ARG A 96 10.58 7.33 5.17
N ARG A 97 10.89 6.88 6.39
CA ARG A 97 11.60 7.70 7.39
C ARG A 97 12.99 8.11 6.89
N LEU A 98 13.62 7.27 6.06
CA LEU A 98 14.88 7.60 5.40
C LEU A 98 14.71 8.73 4.39
N ASP A 99 13.71 8.60 3.51
CA ASP A 99 13.40 9.64 2.52
C ASP A 99 12.98 10.96 3.21
N GLU A 100 12.24 10.88 4.31
CA GLU A 100 11.86 12.03 5.13
C GLU A 100 13.08 12.72 5.73
N LEU A 101 14.04 11.96 6.25
CA LEU A 101 15.31 12.48 6.77
C LEU A 101 16.13 13.16 5.66
N ASN A 102 16.27 12.52 4.50
CA ASN A 102 17.01 13.03 3.35
C ASN A 102 16.50 14.40 2.87
N ASN A 103 15.17 14.60 2.88
CA ASN A 103 14.56 15.83 2.40
C ASN A 103 14.37 16.92 3.47
N SER A 104 14.57 16.59 4.76
CA SER A 104 14.26 17.46 5.91
C SER A 104 14.88 18.87 5.85
N VAL A 105 16.16 18.97 5.47
CA VAL A 105 16.88 20.26 5.36
C VAL A 105 16.32 21.11 4.23
N LEU A 106 16.00 20.48 3.09
CA LEU A 106 15.43 21.17 1.93
C LEU A 106 14.05 21.73 2.24
N TRP A 107 13.19 20.94 2.88
CA TRP A 107 11.87 21.38 3.31
C TRP A 107 11.94 22.52 4.31
N SER A 108 12.88 22.47 5.26
CA SER A 108 13.07 23.55 6.22
C SER A 108 13.45 24.88 5.55
N LYS A 109 14.24 24.84 4.47
CA LYS A 109 14.61 26.03 3.68
C LYS A 109 13.47 26.58 2.82
N SER A 110 12.55 25.72 2.38
CA SER A 110 11.46 26.04 1.45
C SER A 110 10.08 26.08 2.13
N LYS A 111 10.07 26.12 3.45
CA LYS A 111 8.88 26.11 4.30
C LYS A 111 7.86 27.19 3.90
N GLY A 112 6.59 26.83 3.84
CA GLY A 112 5.50 27.72 3.44
C GLY A 112 5.36 27.91 1.92
N THR A 113 6.18 27.26 1.10
CA THR A 113 5.98 27.22 -0.36
C THR A 113 5.10 26.04 -0.76
N LEU A 114 4.35 26.16 -1.85
CA LEU A 114 3.55 25.04 -2.38
C LEU A 114 4.42 23.83 -2.70
N HIS A 115 5.60 24.05 -3.29
CA HIS A 115 6.55 22.99 -3.60
C HIS A 115 6.98 22.19 -2.36
N SER A 116 7.22 22.87 -1.22
CA SER A 116 7.56 22.18 0.02
C SER A 116 6.38 21.35 0.56
N ILE A 117 5.14 21.85 0.44
CA ILE A 117 3.95 21.11 0.88
C ILE A 117 3.77 19.85 0.01
N ASP A 118 3.95 20.00 -1.31
CA ASP A 118 3.86 18.92 -2.30
C ASP A 118 4.92 17.85 -2.02
N ALA A 119 6.19 18.26 -1.88
CA ALA A 119 7.29 17.35 -1.61
C ALA A 119 7.15 16.61 -0.25
N VAL A 120 6.63 17.28 0.79
CA VAL A 120 6.29 16.62 2.06
C VAL A 120 5.13 15.64 1.86
N GLY A 121 4.12 16.04 1.08
CA GLY A 121 3.00 15.21 0.62
C GLY A 121 3.48 13.90 0.02
N ASP A 122 4.32 13.98 -1.00
CA ASP A 122 4.80 12.84 -1.77
C ASP A 122 5.58 11.85 -0.89
N VAL A 123 6.51 12.35 -0.07
CA VAL A 123 7.39 11.51 0.74
C VAL A 123 6.65 10.89 1.93
N VAL A 124 5.91 11.68 2.71
CA VAL A 124 5.26 11.17 3.93
C VAL A 124 4.08 10.26 3.59
N SER A 125 3.29 10.61 2.57
CA SER A 125 2.17 9.77 2.12
C SER A 125 2.60 8.59 1.26
N GLY A 126 3.80 8.66 0.64
CA GLY A 126 4.32 7.69 -0.33
C GLY A 126 3.42 7.53 -1.56
N ALA A 127 2.68 8.59 -1.90
CA ALA A 127 1.79 8.66 -3.04
C ALA A 127 1.90 10.05 -3.66
N GLU A 128 1.68 10.14 -4.96
CA GLU A 128 1.67 11.43 -5.65
C GLU A 128 0.62 12.37 -5.03
N THR A 129 1.04 13.60 -4.75
CA THR A 129 0.18 14.65 -4.22
C THR A 129 0.15 15.85 -5.16
N VAL A 130 -0.97 16.58 -5.14
CA VAL A 130 -1.09 17.87 -5.84
C VAL A 130 -1.69 18.89 -4.90
N VAL A 131 -0.91 19.90 -4.55
CA VAL A 131 -1.36 21.01 -3.70
C VAL A 131 -2.06 22.10 -4.52
N ARG A 132 -3.21 22.58 -4.04
CA ARG A 132 -3.86 23.79 -4.56
C ARG A 132 -4.20 24.77 -3.45
N GLU A 133 -3.99 26.04 -3.75
CA GLU A 133 -4.38 27.12 -2.85
C GLU A 133 -5.91 27.34 -2.92
N GLY A 134 -6.59 27.20 -1.78
CA GLY A 134 -8.05 27.34 -1.72
C GLY A 134 -8.55 28.74 -2.05
N TRP A 135 -7.73 29.79 -1.87
CA TRP A 135 -8.09 31.15 -2.27
C TRP A 135 -8.25 31.30 -3.79
N LYS A 136 -7.48 30.55 -4.60
CA LYS A 136 -7.63 30.55 -6.08
C LYS A 136 -8.94 29.92 -6.52
N LEU A 137 -9.49 29.04 -5.69
CA LEU A 137 -10.76 28.35 -5.93
C LEU A 137 -11.94 29.03 -5.25
N THR A 138 -11.72 30.13 -4.52
CA THR A 138 -12.77 30.82 -3.79
C THR A 138 -13.17 32.09 -4.54
N LEU A 139 -14.43 32.16 -4.96
CA LEU A 139 -15.04 33.41 -5.39
C LEU A 139 -15.47 34.21 -4.16
N THR A 140 -14.94 35.42 -3.99
CA THR A 140 -15.48 36.36 -3.00
C THR A 140 -16.73 37.01 -3.59
N CYS A 141 -17.83 37.06 -2.83
CA CYS A 141 -19.05 37.72 -3.27
C CYS A 141 -18.71 39.14 -3.75
N PRO A 142 -19.04 39.51 -5.00
CA PRO A 142 -18.75 40.84 -5.51
C PRO A 142 -19.47 41.87 -4.63
N ARG A 143 -18.74 42.93 -4.22
CA ARG A 143 -19.37 44.07 -3.56
C ARG A 143 -20.30 44.75 -4.56
N GLN A 144 -21.49 45.18 -4.15
CA GLN A 144 -22.47 45.87 -5.01
C GLN A 144 -21.90 47.11 -5.73
N THR A 145 -20.77 47.64 -5.26
CA THR A 145 -20.08 48.82 -5.83
C THR A 145 -19.04 48.49 -6.90
N LEU A 146 -18.75 47.21 -7.16
CA LEU A 146 -17.83 46.78 -8.22
C LEU A 146 -18.66 46.38 -9.46
N PRO A 147 -18.40 46.98 -10.64
CA PRO A 147 -19.17 46.66 -11.82
C PRO A 147 -18.97 45.19 -12.21
N PRO A 148 -20.06 44.44 -12.45
CA PRO A 148 -19.97 43.04 -12.79
C PRO A 148 -19.93 42.89 -14.32
N PHE A 149 -19.02 42.05 -14.82
CA PHE A 149 -19.04 41.46 -16.18
C PHE A 149 -19.00 42.42 -17.39
N SER A 150 -17.81 42.80 -17.85
CA SER A 150 -17.61 43.21 -19.25
C SER A 150 -16.14 43.11 -19.68
N VAL A 151 -15.65 41.88 -19.92
CA VAL A 151 -14.41 41.69 -20.68
C VAL A 151 -14.76 40.82 -21.89
N PRO A 152 -14.60 41.32 -23.14
CA PRO A 152 -14.82 40.53 -24.33
C PRO A 152 -13.73 39.45 -24.48
N ALA A 153 -14.10 38.31 -25.06
CA ALA A 153 -13.14 37.25 -25.38
C ALA A 153 -12.20 37.75 -26.50
N HIS A 154 -10.90 37.88 -26.21
CA HIS A 154 -9.89 38.04 -27.25
C HIS A 154 -9.43 36.67 -27.74
N ASP A 155 -9.40 36.50 -29.07
CA ASP A 155 -9.18 35.24 -29.79
C ASP A 155 -7.75 35.11 -30.36
N GLU A 156 -6.74 35.84 -29.84
CA GLU A 156 -5.37 35.76 -30.39
C GLU A 156 -4.32 35.26 -29.38
N ASP A 157 -3.32 34.58 -29.97
CA ASP A 157 -2.50 33.47 -29.49
C ASP A 157 -1.33 33.77 -28.53
N ASP A 158 -0.84 32.66 -27.94
CA ASP A 158 0.53 32.33 -27.51
C ASP A 158 1.13 32.77 -26.16
N ASP A 159 0.45 33.54 -25.31
CA ASP A 159 0.95 33.78 -23.94
C ASP A 159 0.13 33.03 -22.87
N PRO A 160 0.68 31.99 -22.21
CA PRO A 160 -0.01 31.29 -21.11
C PRO A 160 -0.25 32.18 -19.88
N LEU A 161 0.44 33.33 -19.79
CA LEU A 161 0.27 34.33 -18.73
C LEU A 161 -0.49 35.59 -19.18
N GLY A 162 -0.72 35.75 -20.49
CA GLY A 162 -1.31 36.97 -21.08
C GLY A 162 -2.84 36.97 -21.22
N ARG A 163 -3.53 35.89 -20.84
CA ARG A 163 -5.00 35.81 -20.97
C ARG A 163 -5.69 36.75 -19.97
N THR A 164 -6.40 37.74 -20.51
CA THR A 164 -7.49 38.40 -19.79
C THR A 164 -8.59 37.37 -19.56
N ALA A 165 -8.51 36.69 -18.40
CA ALA A 165 -9.47 35.69 -18.01
C ALA A 165 -10.89 36.27 -18.07
N PRO A 166 -11.91 35.49 -18.48
CA PRO A 166 -13.30 35.85 -18.21
C PRO A 166 -13.43 36.26 -16.72
N PRO A 167 -14.34 37.19 -16.40
CA PRO A 167 -14.47 37.76 -15.06
C PRO A 167 -14.33 36.69 -14.00
N MET A 168 -13.36 36.88 -13.09
CA MET A 168 -12.86 35.86 -12.19
C MET A 168 -14.02 35.05 -11.59
N GLY A 169 -14.13 33.79 -12.02
CA GLY A 169 -14.97 32.76 -11.41
C GLY A 169 -16.29 32.40 -12.08
N CYS A 170 -16.52 32.79 -13.33
CA CYS A 170 -17.45 32.05 -14.20
C CYS A 170 -16.64 31.27 -15.24
N PRO A 171 -16.63 29.92 -15.20
CA PRO A 171 -15.97 29.14 -16.22
C PRO A 171 -16.60 29.42 -17.60
N ASP A 172 -15.77 29.51 -18.64
CA ASP A 172 -16.28 29.62 -20.01
C ASP A 172 -16.93 28.29 -20.43
N LEU A 173 -18.26 28.22 -20.37
CA LEU A 173 -19.03 27.02 -20.72
C LEU A 173 -18.84 26.58 -22.18
N ARG A 174 -18.30 27.43 -23.05
CA ARG A 174 -17.98 27.09 -24.44
C ARG A 174 -16.71 26.25 -24.57
N ARG A 175 -15.86 26.26 -23.54
CA ARG A 175 -14.58 25.55 -23.52
C ARG A 175 -14.63 24.50 -22.42
N MET A 176 -14.29 23.26 -22.74
CA MET A 176 -14.17 22.19 -21.76
C MET A 176 -12.72 22.14 -21.27
N ASP A 177 -12.52 22.34 -19.97
CA ASP A 177 -11.22 22.22 -19.34
C ASP A 177 -11.05 20.84 -18.69
N ARG A 178 -9.87 20.26 -18.89
CA ARG A 178 -9.43 18.98 -18.33
C ARG A 178 -7.92 18.90 -18.43
N ALA A 179 -7.29 18.11 -17.56
CA ALA A 179 -5.90 17.72 -17.73
C ALA A 179 -5.74 16.89 -19.02
N VAL A 180 -4.70 17.20 -19.79
CA VAL A 180 -4.25 16.48 -20.98
C VAL A 180 -2.73 16.32 -20.92
N GLN A 181 -2.19 15.26 -21.51
CA GLN A 181 -0.73 15.06 -21.55
C GLN A 181 -0.06 16.19 -22.32
N ASP A 182 1.08 16.64 -21.80
CA ASP A 182 1.97 17.58 -22.45
C ASP A 182 3.26 16.87 -22.85
N ALA A 183 3.30 16.33 -24.08
CA ALA A 183 4.46 15.59 -24.58
C ALA A 183 5.75 16.43 -24.58
N GLY A 184 5.62 17.76 -24.67
CA GLY A 184 6.75 18.69 -24.63
C GLY A 184 7.29 18.96 -23.22
N GLY A 185 6.57 18.57 -22.16
CA GLY A 185 6.99 18.79 -20.77
C GLY A 185 7.29 20.26 -20.45
N ALA A 186 6.48 21.18 -20.98
CA ALA A 186 6.81 22.61 -20.98
C ALA A 186 6.85 23.23 -19.57
N ASN A 187 6.17 22.62 -18.59
CA ASN A 187 6.16 23.10 -17.21
C ASN A 187 6.43 21.96 -16.20
N PRO A 188 7.52 22.02 -15.42
CA PRO A 188 7.83 21.00 -14.42
C PRO A 188 6.82 20.93 -13.27
N LEU A 189 6.02 21.98 -13.06
CA LEU A 189 4.96 22.01 -12.03
C LEU A 189 3.75 21.14 -12.40
N PHE A 190 3.64 20.70 -13.65
CA PHE A 190 2.60 19.77 -14.09
C PHE A 190 3.17 18.38 -14.32
N ARG A 191 4.19 18.00 -13.55
CA ARG A 191 4.68 16.63 -13.51
C ARG A 191 3.75 15.80 -12.62
N LEU A 192 3.40 14.60 -13.07
CA LEU A 192 2.76 13.56 -12.28
C LEU A 192 3.63 12.31 -12.32
N THR A 193 3.92 11.74 -11.16
CA THR A 193 4.64 10.46 -11.07
C THR A 193 3.68 9.31 -10.81
N PHE A 194 3.74 8.31 -11.67
CA PHE A 194 2.98 7.07 -11.54
C PHE A 194 3.92 5.96 -11.08
N PRO A 195 3.58 5.17 -10.05
CA PRO A 195 4.32 3.97 -9.73
C PRO A 195 4.25 3.05 -10.95
N GLN A 196 5.41 2.57 -11.37
CA GLN A 196 5.56 1.68 -12.50
C GLN A 196 6.30 0.43 -12.01
N ARG A 197 5.89 -0.71 -12.55
CA ARG A 197 6.58 -1.98 -12.35
C ARG A 197 7.16 -2.44 -13.69
N ASP A 198 8.26 -3.17 -13.64
CA ASP A 198 8.84 -3.82 -14.82
C ASP A 198 8.05 -5.07 -15.23
N GLY A 199 8.50 -5.76 -16.27
CA GLY A 199 7.87 -7.00 -16.75
C GLY A 199 7.90 -8.15 -15.74
N ASP A 200 8.80 -8.10 -14.75
CA ASP A 200 8.91 -9.07 -13.66
C ASP A 200 8.08 -8.68 -12.44
N GLY A 201 7.37 -7.56 -12.50
CA GLY A 201 6.50 -7.07 -11.45
C GLY A 201 7.23 -6.33 -10.33
N ILE A 202 8.48 -5.92 -10.52
CA ILE A 202 9.28 -5.21 -9.52
C ILE A 202 9.02 -3.72 -9.63
N ALA A 203 8.79 -3.07 -8.48
CA ALA A 203 8.57 -1.63 -8.42
C ALA A 203 9.84 -0.86 -8.85
N LEU A 204 9.69 0.00 -9.85
CA LEU A 204 10.74 0.91 -10.28
C LEU A 204 10.81 2.10 -9.33
N PRO A 205 11.96 2.41 -8.71
CA PRO A 205 12.07 3.48 -7.72
C PRO A 205 11.64 4.86 -8.23
N GLN A 206 11.86 5.14 -9.51
CA GLN A 206 11.56 6.45 -10.12
C GLN A 206 10.14 6.53 -10.71
N GLY A 207 9.45 5.40 -10.85
CA GLY A 207 8.16 5.32 -11.55
C GLY A 207 8.20 5.86 -12.98
N ARG A 208 7.02 6.19 -13.51
CA ARG A 208 6.83 6.88 -14.79
C ARG A 208 6.38 8.30 -14.54
N SER A 209 7.17 9.28 -14.97
CA SER A 209 6.73 10.67 -14.96
C SER A 209 6.00 11.02 -16.24
N VAL A 210 4.83 11.65 -16.11
CA VAL A 210 4.04 12.20 -17.20
C VAL A 210 3.80 13.67 -16.92
N TYR A 211 4.04 14.52 -17.91
CA TYR A 211 3.70 15.93 -17.81
C TYR A 211 2.29 16.17 -18.34
N TRP A 212 1.57 17.10 -17.75
CA TRP A 212 0.23 17.47 -18.17
C TRP A 212 0.09 18.99 -18.34
N LYS A 213 -1.01 19.42 -18.92
CA LYS A 213 -1.45 20.81 -18.92
C LYS A 213 -2.97 20.88 -18.95
N PRO A 214 -3.59 21.96 -18.43
CA PRO A 214 -5.01 22.20 -18.67
C PRO A 214 -5.25 22.42 -20.17
N ARG A 215 -6.23 21.72 -20.75
CA ARG A 215 -6.60 21.85 -22.17
C ARG A 215 -7.10 23.25 -22.49
N ALA A 216 -7.93 23.82 -21.61
CA ALA A 216 -8.55 25.11 -21.84
C ALA A 216 -8.65 25.88 -20.52
N PRO A 217 -7.53 26.48 -20.05
CA PRO A 217 -7.51 27.21 -18.78
C PRO A 217 -8.66 28.22 -18.71
N GLY A 218 -9.48 28.11 -17.66
CA GLY A 218 -10.67 28.95 -17.43
C GLY A 218 -11.96 28.47 -18.10
N GLY A 219 -11.93 27.31 -18.78
CA GLY A 219 -13.12 26.63 -19.29
C GLY A 219 -13.93 25.94 -18.17
N SER A 220 -15.06 25.35 -18.56
CA SER A 220 -15.87 24.50 -17.67
C SER A 220 -15.14 23.22 -17.32
N PRO A 221 -14.95 22.89 -16.02
CA PRO A 221 -14.28 21.67 -15.63
C PRO A 221 -15.11 20.45 -16.02
N CYS A 222 -14.46 19.46 -16.65
CA CYS A 222 -15.10 18.18 -16.94
C CYS A 222 -15.41 17.40 -15.66
N PHE A 223 -14.55 17.52 -14.64
CA PHE A 223 -14.65 16.79 -13.37
C PHE A 223 -14.63 17.78 -12.19
N PRO A 224 -15.81 18.22 -11.73
CA PRO A 224 -15.94 19.12 -10.58
C PRO A 224 -15.19 18.59 -9.34
N GLY A 225 -14.33 19.41 -8.76
CA GLY A 225 -13.60 19.07 -7.55
C GLY A 225 -12.43 18.11 -7.77
N ALA A 226 -11.93 17.96 -8.99
CA ALA A 226 -10.66 17.29 -9.26
C ALA A 226 -9.46 18.23 -9.09
N TYR A 227 -8.24 17.69 -9.14
CA TYR A 227 -7.00 18.47 -9.10
C TYR A 227 -6.86 19.41 -10.30
N ASP A 228 -7.46 19.08 -11.45
CA ASP A 228 -7.46 19.89 -12.66
C ASP A 228 -8.64 20.90 -12.72
N ASP A 229 -9.54 20.87 -11.74
CA ASP A 229 -10.67 21.80 -11.65
C ASP A 229 -10.20 23.21 -11.27
N GLY A 230 -9.97 24.08 -12.25
CA GLY A 230 -9.61 25.48 -12.04
C GLY A 230 -10.77 26.42 -11.72
N ALA A 231 -12.01 25.94 -11.65
CA ALA A 231 -13.16 26.82 -11.49
C ALA A 231 -13.22 27.42 -10.09
N ALA A 232 -13.34 28.75 -10.00
CA ALA A 232 -13.63 29.40 -8.73
C ALA A 232 -15.08 29.11 -8.30
N ARG A 233 -15.29 28.93 -7.00
CA ARG A 233 -16.56 28.55 -6.39
C ARG A 233 -16.85 29.42 -5.19
N CYS A 234 -18.12 29.71 -4.95
CA CYS A 234 -18.53 30.19 -3.64
C CYS A 234 -18.58 28.99 -2.68
N PRO A 235 -17.90 29.03 -1.52
CA PRO A 235 -18.05 28.00 -0.51
C PRO A 235 -19.50 28.00 -0.02
N ASP A 236 -20.30 27.00 -0.37
CA ASP A 236 -21.66 26.87 0.16
C ASP A 236 -21.59 26.20 1.54
N LEU A 237 -21.62 27.01 2.59
CA LEU A 237 -21.59 26.56 3.98
C LEU A 237 -22.89 25.89 4.43
N ARG A 238 -23.93 25.87 3.58
CA ARG A 238 -25.26 25.33 3.91
C ARG A 238 -25.49 23.93 3.35
N ASP A 239 -24.61 23.43 2.46
CA ASP A 239 -24.73 22.10 1.90
C ASP A 239 -24.24 21.06 2.94
N PRO A 240 -25.13 20.23 3.51
CA PRO A 240 -24.74 19.22 4.48
C PRO A 240 -23.86 18.11 3.88
N SER A 241 -23.87 17.94 2.54
CA SER A 241 -22.97 17.00 1.86
C SER A 241 -21.53 17.53 1.78
N VAL A 242 -21.35 18.86 1.79
CA VAL A 242 -20.05 19.53 1.92
C VAL A 242 -19.51 19.47 3.36
N ALA A 243 -20.35 19.16 4.36
CA ALA A 243 -19.90 18.98 5.74
C ALA A 243 -18.94 17.78 5.90
N VAL A 244 -18.99 16.80 4.98
CA VAL A 244 -18.15 15.59 5.04
C VAL A 244 -16.76 15.81 4.43
N SER A 245 -16.61 16.74 3.48
CA SER A 245 -15.32 17.05 2.85
C SER A 245 -15.09 18.57 2.83
N PRO A 246 -14.03 19.08 3.50
CA PRO A 246 -13.83 20.52 3.62
C PRO A 246 -13.63 21.17 2.23
N GLY A 247 -14.58 22.01 1.80
CA GLY A 247 -14.52 22.71 0.52
C GLY A 247 -13.41 23.78 0.42
N PRO A 248 -13.29 24.46 -0.73
CA PRO A 248 -12.31 25.54 -0.92
C PRO A 248 -12.57 26.68 0.06
N HIS A 249 -11.51 27.23 0.64
CA HIS A 249 -11.56 28.38 1.54
C HIS A 249 -10.27 29.20 1.40
N PRO A 250 -10.28 30.54 1.56
CA PRO A 250 -9.07 31.36 1.37
C PRO A 250 -7.92 31.05 2.33
N ARG A 251 -8.26 30.52 3.51
CA ARG A 251 -7.31 30.08 4.53
C ARG A 251 -7.04 28.58 4.47
N ARG A 252 -7.26 27.91 3.34
CA ARG A 252 -7.07 26.48 3.23
C ARG A 252 -6.21 26.11 2.03
N SER A 253 -5.22 25.27 2.23
CA SER A 253 -4.54 24.52 1.18
C SER A 253 -5.26 23.19 0.99
N LEU A 254 -5.70 22.90 -0.23
CA LEU A 254 -6.29 21.62 -0.60
C LEU A 254 -5.17 20.71 -1.11
N LEU A 255 -5.04 19.53 -0.52
CA LEU A 255 -4.11 18.51 -1.00
C LEU A 255 -4.89 17.37 -1.63
N HIS A 256 -4.65 17.15 -2.91
CA HIS A 256 -5.20 16.01 -3.65
C HIS A 256 -4.19 14.87 -3.55
N LEU A 257 -4.59 13.79 -2.90
CA LEU A 257 -3.78 12.59 -2.76
C LEU A 257 -4.18 11.59 -3.83
N ARG A 258 -3.22 10.95 -4.47
CA ARG A 258 -3.48 9.77 -5.27
C ARG A 258 -4.02 8.65 -4.36
N PRO A 259 -5.17 8.03 -4.69
CA PRO A 259 -5.64 6.83 -4.00
C PRO A 259 -4.58 5.72 -4.07
N PRO A 260 -4.18 5.12 -2.93
CA PRO A 260 -3.30 3.96 -2.92
C PRO A 260 -3.85 2.79 -3.72
N ASP A 261 -2.96 2.02 -4.33
CA ASP A 261 -3.36 0.85 -5.15
C ASP A 261 -3.67 -0.41 -4.31
N GLY A 262 -3.32 -0.43 -3.01
CA GLY A 262 -3.66 -1.53 -2.09
C GLY A 262 -2.92 -2.84 -2.40
N PHE A 263 -3.65 -3.97 -2.35
CA PHE A 263 -3.08 -5.29 -2.65
C PHE A 263 -2.80 -5.50 -4.14
N PHE A 264 -3.77 -5.13 -4.99
CA PHE A 264 -3.76 -5.39 -6.43
C PHE A 264 -3.18 -4.22 -7.21
N ALA A 265 -1.91 -3.90 -6.98
CA ALA A 265 -1.25 -2.83 -7.71
C ALA A 265 -1.15 -3.14 -9.22
N PRO A 266 -1.30 -2.13 -10.10
CA PRO A 266 -1.13 -2.33 -11.53
C PRO A 266 0.32 -2.75 -11.85
N GLY A 267 0.48 -3.66 -12.81
CA GLY A 267 1.79 -4.16 -13.24
C GLY A 267 2.42 -5.22 -12.32
N LEU A 268 1.66 -5.81 -11.39
CA LEU A 268 2.11 -7.02 -10.67
C LEU A 268 2.28 -8.19 -11.65
N LYS A 269 3.30 -9.03 -11.40
CA LYS A 269 3.51 -10.25 -12.19
C LYS A 269 2.34 -11.22 -11.95
N VAL A 270 1.78 -11.71 -13.06
CA VAL A 270 0.67 -12.66 -13.07
C VAL A 270 1.19 -14.01 -13.51
N VAL A 271 0.93 -15.04 -12.72
CA VAL A 271 1.27 -16.43 -13.04
C VAL A 271 -0.02 -17.25 -13.04
N THR A 272 -0.32 -17.87 -14.18
CA THR A 272 -1.49 -18.73 -14.31
C THR A 272 -1.11 -20.17 -13.98
N ILE A 273 -1.79 -20.76 -13.00
CA ILE A 273 -1.62 -22.17 -12.63
C ILE A 273 -2.84 -22.96 -13.17
N PRO A 274 -2.66 -23.74 -14.25
CA PRO A 274 -3.77 -24.45 -14.89
C PRO A 274 -4.31 -25.59 -14.01
N THR A 275 -3.45 -26.32 -13.32
CA THR A 275 -3.86 -27.38 -12.39
C THR A 275 -3.31 -27.12 -10.99
N PRO A 276 -4.13 -27.03 -9.93
CA PRO A 276 -3.65 -26.81 -8.57
C PRO A 276 -2.64 -27.86 -8.05
N GLY A 277 -2.60 -29.05 -8.68
CA GLY A 277 -1.58 -30.08 -8.43
C GLY A 277 -0.16 -29.64 -8.77
N ASP A 278 0.01 -28.57 -9.56
CA ASP A 278 1.30 -28.02 -9.97
C ASP A 278 2.01 -27.32 -8.79
N LEU A 279 1.28 -26.92 -7.75
CA LEU A 279 1.88 -26.47 -6.48
C LEU A 279 2.50 -27.62 -5.66
N GLN A 280 2.25 -28.87 -6.06
CA GLN A 280 2.79 -30.09 -5.47
C GLN A 280 2.64 -30.16 -3.94
N ILE A 281 1.49 -29.72 -3.43
CA ILE A 281 1.21 -29.71 -1.98
C ILE A 281 0.94 -31.15 -1.53
N LYS A 282 1.74 -31.66 -0.60
CA LYS A 282 1.64 -33.05 -0.12
C LYS A 282 1.00 -33.09 1.28
N PRO A 283 0.26 -34.15 1.63
CA PRO A 283 -0.28 -34.36 2.99
C PRO A 283 0.80 -34.37 4.09
N SER A 284 2.05 -34.68 3.74
CA SER A 284 3.19 -34.69 4.65
C SER A 284 3.80 -33.33 4.92
N ASP A 285 3.39 -32.28 4.18
CA ASP A 285 3.99 -30.96 4.29
C ASP A 285 3.63 -30.34 5.66
N ARG A 286 4.65 -30.03 6.46
CA ARG A 286 4.52 -29.37 7.77
C ARG A 286 5.20 -28.00 7.69
N ASN A 287 4.45 -26.93 7.96
CA ASN A 287 4.93 -25.55 7.92
C ASN A 287 5.64 -25.18 6.61
N ARG A 288 5.17 -25.69 5.47
CA ARG A 288 5.79 -25.39 4.18
C ARG A 288 5.44 -23.95 3.79
N ARG A 289 6.46 -23.11 3.66
CA ARG A 289 6.33 -21.72 3.20
C ARG A 289 6.35 -21.65 1.68
N ILE A 290 5.32 -21.03 1.11
CA ILE A 290 5.18 -20.77 -0.32
C ILE A 290 5.04 -19.25 -0.47
N GLY A 291 6.02 -18.62 -1.11
CA GLY A 291 5.98 -17.21 -1.51
C GLY A 291 6.30 -17.05 -3.00
N PRO A 292 6.52 -15.81 -3.47
CA PRO A 292 6.77 -15.53 -4.90
C PRO A 292 7.92 -16.35 -5.48
N ARG A 293 9.04 -16.48 -4.75
CA ARG A 293 10.21 -17.25 -5.20
C ARG A 293 9.86 -18.72 -5.44
N GLN A 294 9.18 -19.36 -4.48
CA GLN A 294 8.83 -20.79 -4.58
C GLN A 294 7.87 -21.05 -5.75
N ILE A 295 6.97 -20.13 -6.06
CA ILE A 295 6.07 -20.27 -7.20
C ILE A 295 6.81 -20.10 -8.52
N LEU A 296 7.68 -19.11 -8.64
CA LEU A 296 8.49 -18.91 -9.84
C LEU A 296 9.44 -20.10 -10.10
N ASP A 297 10.08 -20.62 -9.05
CA ASP A 297 10.94 -21.81 -9.16
C ASP A 297 10.12 -23.06 -9.59
N LEU A 298 8.86 -23.18 -9.16
CA LEU A 298 7.97 -24.27 -9.60
C LEU A 298 7.54 -24.17 -11.06
N MET A 299 7.48 -22.94 -11.59
CA MET A 299 7.12 -22.66 -12.99
C MET A 299 8.33 -22.60 -13.92
N ASP A 300 9.54 -22.86 -13.41
CA ASP A 300 10.81 -22.77 -14.15
C ASP A 300 11.02 -21.39 -14.80
N GLU A 301 10.61 -20.32 -14.10
CA GLU A 301 10.84 -18.94 -14.52
C GLU A 301 12.02 -18.32 -13.76
N PRO A 302 13.24 -18.38 -14.31
CA PRO A 302 14.39 -17.72 -13.71
C PRO A 302 14.22 -16.20 -13.83
N GLY A 303 14.19 -15.51 -12.70
CA GLY A 303 14.06 -14.05 -12.69
C GLY A 303 14.24 -13.45 -11.31
N PRO A 304 14.31 -12.11 -11.25
CA PRO A 304 14.26 -11.39 -9.99
C PRO A 304 12.88 -11.59 -9.34
N VAL A 305 12.84 -11.59 -8.02
CA VAL A 305 11.63 -11.97 -7.27
C VAL A 305 10.81 -10.71 -7.00
N PRO A 306 9.53 -10.65 -7.43
CA PRO A 306 8.66 -9.53 -7.09
C PRO A 306 8.30 -9.55 -5.61
N ASP A 307 7.96 -8.36 -5.09
CA ASP A 307 7.44 -8.17 -3.72
C ASP A 307 6.11 -8.89 -3.49
N ARG A 308 5.25 -8.97 -4.53
CA ARG A 308 3.98 -9.70 -4.52
C ARG A 308 3.73 -10.38 -5.86
N LEU A 309 3.01 -11.50 -5.83
CA LEU A 309 2.67 -12.28 -7.02
C LEU A 309 1.17 -12.49 -7.13
N ILE A 310 0.58 -12.22 -8.29
CA ILE A 310 -0.79 -12.63 -8.61
C ILE A 310 -0.76 -14.05 -9.15
N VAL A 311 -1.52 -14.93 -8.50
CA VAL A 311 -1.68 -16.33 -8.91
C VAL A 311 -3.10 -16.52 -9.40
N GLU A 312 -3.24 -16.71 -10.71
CA GLU A 312 -4.52 -17.04 -11.33
C GLU A 312 -4.75 -18.54 -11.28
N LEU A 313 -5.81 -18.95 -10.59
CA LEU A 313 -6.17 -20.35 -10.43
C LEU A 313 -7.14 -20.79 -11.52
N GLY A 314 -6.71 -21.75 -12.36
CA GLY A 314 -7.61 -22.40 -13.34
C GLY A 314 -8.66 -23.30 -12.71
N ASN A 315 -8.41 -23.81 -11.49
CA ASN A 315 -9.32 -24.65 -10.71
C ASN A 315 -9.20 -24.40 -9.20
N ASP A 316 -10.13 -24.92 -8.40
CA ASP A 316 -10.12 -24.78 -6.94
C ASP A 316 -8.84 -25.36 -6.31
N LEU A 317 -8.08 -24.54 -5.58
CA LEU A 317 -6.89 -24.97 -4.84
C LEU A 317 -7.31 -25.78 -3.62
N THR A 318 -7.05 -27.09 -3.63
CA THR A 318 -7.41 -27.98 -2.51
C THR A 318 -6.18 -28.29 -1.67
N ILE A 319 -6.21 -27.91 -0.40
CA ILE A 319 -5.17 -28.24 0.57
C ILE A 319 -5.51 -29.58 1.21
N PRO A 320 -4.68 -30.62 1.01
CA PRO A 320 -4.99 -31.97 1.45
C PRO A 320 -4.95 -32.09 2.98
N ALA A 321 -5.77 -33.00 3.52
CA ALA A 321 -5.77 -33.32 4.95
C ALA A 321 -4.35 -33.63 5.45
N GLY A 322 -3.99 -33.05 6.61
CA GLY A 322 -2.67 -33.23 7.20
C GLY A 322 -1.61 -32.24 6.73
N ALA A 323 -1.83 -31.46 5.67
CA ALA A 323 -0.87 -30.42 5.26
C ALA A 323 -0.98 -29.16 6.15
N ASP A 324 0.15 -28.51 6.41
CA ASP A 324 0.25 -27.19 7.05
C ASP A 324 1.08 -26.26 6.17
N ILE A 325 0.41 -25.31 5.52
CA ILE A 325 0.96 -24.45 4.46
C ILE A 325 0.87 -22.99 4.86
N LEU A 326 1.96 -22.25 4.67
CA LEU A 326 2.00 -20.80 4.82
C LEU A 326 2.16 -20.15 3.45
N PHE A 327 1.16 -19.41 3.01
CA PHE A 327 1.24 -18.53 1.84
C PHE A 327 1.62 -17.13 2.30
N GLN A 328 2.61 -16.56 1.63
CA GLN A 328 3.09 -15.22 1.95
C GLN A 328 3.25 -14.38 0.68
N ASP A 329 2.72 -13.15 0.70
CA ASP A 329 2.82 -12.19 -0.40
C ASP A 329 2.24 -12.72 -1.73
N ILE A 330 1.21 -13.58 -1.65
CA ILE A 330 0.54 -14.20 -2.80
C ILE A 330 -0.92 -13.73 -2.89
N LEU A 331 -1.36 -13.34 -4.08
CA LEU A 331 -2.70 -12.84 -4.36
C LEU A 331 -3.44 -13.83 -5.26
N PHE A 332 -4.32 -14.65 -4.68
CA PHE A 332 -5.08 -15.65 -5.43
C PHE A 332 -6.30 -15.02 -6.10
N THR A 333 -6.36 -15.13 -7.42
CA THR A 333 -7.47 -14.63 -8.22
C THR A 333 -8.02 -15.74 -9.12
N GLY A 334 -9.31 -15.64 -9.47
CA GLY A 334 -9.87 -16.46 -10.55
C GLY A 334 -9.30 -16.03 -11.90
N GLN A 335 -9.44 -16.86 -12.94
CA GLN A 335 -9.09 -16.43 -14.30
C GLN A 335 -9.83 -15.15 -14.65
N PHE A 336 -9.05 -14.09 -14.87
CA PHE A 336 -9.55 -12.76 -15.10
C PHE A 336 -9.68 -12.51 -16.60
N THR A 337 -10.90 -12.29 -17.08
CA THR A 337 -11.10 -11.71 -18.41
C THR A 337 -11.18 -10.19 -18.28
N PRO A 338 -10.36 -9.42 -19.04
CA PRO A 338 -10.47 -7.97 -19.06
C PRO A 338 -11.92 -7.54 -19.36
N ASN A 339 -12.46 -6.64 -18.54
CA ASN A 339 -13.81 -6.03 -18.64
C ASN A 339 -15.01 -6.85 -18.14
N THR A 340 -14.89 -8.16 -17.94
CA THR A 340 -15.99 -9.01 -17.40
C THR A 340 -15.79 -9.46 -15.96
N GLY A 341 -14.61 -9.22 -15.38
CA GLY A 341 -14.24 -9.72 -14.05
C GLY A 341 -13.83 -11.19 -14.10
N PRO A 342 -13.57 -11.83 -12.94
CA PRO A 342 -13.22 -13.25 -12.93
C PRO A 342 -14.41 -14.10 -13.44
N GLU A 343 -14.17 -14.95 -14.44
CA GLU A 343 -15.21 -15.86 -14.99
C GLU A 343 -15.70 -16.84 -13.91
N ARG A 344 -14.82 -17.15 -12.95
CA ARG A 344 -15.10 -18.00 -11.80
C ARG A 344 -14.27 -17.53 -10.61
N ALA A 345 -14.93 -17.35 -9.47
CA ALA A 345 -14.24 -16.99 -8.23
C ALA A 345 -13.21 -18.05 -7.81
N ALA A 346 -11.98 -17.64 -7.51
CA ALA A 346 -10.94 -18.52 -6.99
C ALA A 346 -11.33 -19.06 -5.61
N ARG A 347 -11.24 -20.38 -5.43
CA ARG A 347 -11.58 -21.04 -4.17
C ARG A 347 -10.39 -21.80 -3.61
N ILE A 348 -10.05 -21.51 -2.37
CA ILE A 348 -9.11 -22.31 -1.57
C ILE A 348 -9.94 -23.23 -0.68
N ARG A 349 -9.92 -24.53 -0.97
CA ARG A 349 -10.60 -25.57 -0.20
C ARG A 349 -9.62 -26.18 0.80
N VAL A 350 -9.85 -25.95 2.09
CA VAL A 350 -9.06 -26.54 3.17
C VAL A 350 -9.77 -27.81 3.64
N GLN A 351 -9.15 -28.97 3.46
CA GLN A 351 -9.71 -30.24 3.91
C GLN A 351 -9.63 -30.41 5.43
N ASN A 352 -10.39 -31.35 5.98
CA ASN A 352 -10.39 -31.62 7.41
C ASN A 352 -8.99 -32.05 7.89
N GLY A 353 -8.48 -31.41 8.95
CA GLY A 353 -7.14 -31.68 9.48
C GLY A 353 -6.00 -31.01 8.69
N ALA A 354 -6.30 -30.19 7.69
CA ALA A 354 -5.33 -29.29 7.05
C ALA A 354 -5.32 -27.92 7.73
N ARG A 355 -4.20 -27.21 7.61
CA ARG A 355 -4.02 -25.84 8.09
C ARG A 355 -3.46 -24.97 6.97
N VAL A 356 -4.01 -23.76 6.87
CA VAL A 356 -3.53 -22.72 5.97
C VAL A 356 -3.28 -21.45 6.75
N THR A 357 -2.09 -20.90 6.59
CA THR A 357 -1.72 -19.58 7.08
C THR A 357 -1.57 -18.63 5.89
N LEU A 358 -2.28 -17.51 5.90
CA LEU A 358 -2.18 -16.45 4.90
C LEU A 358 -1.51 -15.24 5.54
N LEU A 359 -0.35 -14.83 5.05
CA LEU A 359 0.36 -13.65 5.52
C LEU A 359 0.49 -12.66 4.37
N ARG A 360 -0.02 -11.44 4.52
CA ARG A 360 0.04 -10.40 3.47
C ARG A 360 -0.46 -10.90 2.12
N SER A 361 -1.48 -11.74 2.16
CA SER A 361 -1.98 -12.48 1.01
C SER A 361 -3.42 -12.10 0.72
N ALA A 362 -3.91 -12.40 -0.48
CA ALA A 362 -5.31 -12.21 -0.81
C ALA A 362 -5.92 -13.53 -1.30
N ALA A 363 -7.15 -13.82 -0.88
CA ALA A 363 -7.91 -14.96 -1.40
C ALA A 363 -9.39 -14.61 -1.63
N GLU A 364 -9.90 -14.87 -2.83
CA GLU A 364 -11.27 -14.49 -3.18
C GLU A 364 -12.31 -15.26 -2.36
N ARG A 365 -12.14 -16.58 -2.19
CA ARG A 365 -13.02 -17.38 -1.33
C ARG A 365 -12.26 -18.51 -0.66
N VAL A 366 -12.36 -18.59 0.66
CA VAL A 366 -11.78 -19.68 1.45
C VAL A 366 -12.91 -20.57 1.97
N VAL A 367 -12.86 -21.87 1.63
CA VAL A 367 -13.88 -22.86 2.00
C VAL A 367 -13.25 -23.91 2.91
N LEU A 368 -13.67 -23.92 4.17
CA LEU A 368 -13.19 -24.84 5.19
C LEU A 368 -14.09 -26.08 5.23
N SER A 369 -13.61 -27.19 4.67
CA SER A 369 -14.39 -28.40 4.50
C SER A 369 -14.41 -29.26 5.76
N GLY A 370 -15.60 -29.68 6.19
CA GLY A 370 -15.83 -30.89 6.97
C GLY A 370 -17.01 -30.83 7.95
N ASN A 371 -17.30 -31.98 8.55
CA ASN A 371 -18.54 -32.21 9.29
C ASN A 371 -18.29 -31.99 10.78
N GLY A 372 -18.76 -30.88 11.34
CA GLY A 372 -18.68 -30.62 12.78
C GLY A 372 -19.88 -31.23 13.50
N ASN A 373 -19.63 -31.97 14.59
CA ASN A 373 -20.54 -31.88 15.74
C ASN A 373 -20.00 -32.29 17.12
N LYS A 374 -18.72 -32.67 17.30
CA LYS A 374 -18.19 -32.97 18.65
C LYS A 374 -16.78 -32.48 18.99
N ASP A 375 -15.90 -32.29 18.01
CA ASP A 375 -14.54 -31.81 18.25
C ASP A 375 -14.20 -30.66 17.29
N THR A 376 -14.58 -29.42 17.62
CA THR A 376 -13.92 -28.27 16.99
C THR A 376 -12.44 -28.34 17.36
N PRO A 377 -11.52 -28.44 16.38
CA PRO A 377 -10.10 -28.56 16.69
C PRO A 377 -9.66 -27.35 17.52
N SER A 378 -8.79 -27.59 18.52
CA SER A 378 -8.19 -26.52 19.32
C SER A 378 -7.34 -25.57 18.47
N VAL A 379 -6.88 -26.06 17.31
CA VAL A 379 -6.07 -25.31 16.34
C VAL A 379 -6.94 -24.83 15.17
N PRO A 380 -6.84 -23.54 14.78
CA PRO A 380 -7.60 -23.00 13.66
C PRO A 380 -7.10 -23.56 12.32
N PRO A 381 -7.97 -24.15 11.46
CA PRO A 381 -7.61 -24.56 10.10
C PRO A 381 -7.26 -23.38 9.17
N LEU A 382 -7.71 -22.16 9.50
CA LEU A 382 -7.35 -20.93 8.79
C LEU A 382 -6.78 -19.92 9.78
N VAL A 383 -5.55 -19.48 9.54
CA VAL A 383 -4.96 -18.30 10.17
C VAL A 383 -4.69 -17.29 9.07
N ALA A 384 -5.15 -16.06 9.22
CA ALA A 384 -4.84 -15.00 8.27
C ALA A 384 -4.36 -13.76 9.01
N SER A 385 -3.27 -13.17 8.52
CA SER A 385 -2.72 -11.92 9.02
C SER A 385 -2.46 -10.96 7.85
N ASP A 386 -2.82 -9.70 8.02
CA ASP A 386 -2.62 -8.64 7.01
C ASP A 386 -3.18 -9.02 5.65
N SER A 387 -4.36 -9.65 5.60
CA SER A 387 -4.84 -10.35 4.40
C SER A 387 -6.21 -9.86 3.94
N LEU A 388 -6.40 -9.84 2.62
CA LEU A 388 -7.66 -9.44 1.98
C LEU A 388 -8.44 -10.69 1.51
N LEU A 389 -9.62 -10.90 2.07
CA LEU A 389 -10.46 -12.05 1.79
C LEU A 389 -11.79 -11.59 1.16
N GLY A 390 -12.23 -12.28 0.10
CA GLY A 390 -13.55 -12.00 -0.47
C GLY A 390 -14.66 -12.62 0.39
N ALA A 391 -14.56 -13.90 0.75
CA ALA A 391 -15.47 -14.57 1.68
C ALA A 391 -14.81 -15.76 2.39
N VAL A 392 -15.24 -16.06 3.61
CA VAL A 392 -14.77 -17.20 4.41
C VAL A 392 -15.96 -18.06 4.81
N ILE A 393 -15.96 -19.34 4.41
CA ILE A 393 -17.12 -20.22 4.57
C ILE A 393 -16.71 -21.54 5.21
N GLY A 394 -17.37 -21.88 6.30
CA GLY A 394 -17.17 -23.07 7.10
C GLY A 394 -18.12 -23.06 8.29
N PRO A 395 -19.42 -23.35 8.10
CA PRO A 395 -20.49 -23.15 9.11
C PRO A 395 -20.27 -23.86 10.45
N ASN A 396 -19.32 -24.79 10.54
CA ASN A 396 -18.93 -25.51 11.77
C ASN A 396 -17.41 -25.49 12.02
N ARG A 397 -16.73 -24.44 11.57
CA ARG A 397 -15.26 -24.31 11.60
C ARG A 397 -14.79 -23.11 12.40
N PHE A 398 -13.49 -23.10 12.64
CA PHE A 398 -12.76 -22.08 13.38
C PHE A 398 -11.79 -21.36 12.44
N ALA A 399 -11.69 -20.04 12.55
CA ALA A 399 -10.62 -19.26 11.93
C ALA A 399 -10.06 -18.22 12.90
N GLU A 400 -8.81 -17.85 12.68
CA GLU A 400 -8.11 -16.76 13.36
C GLU A 400 -7.72 -15.70 12.32
N LEU A 401 -8.18 -14.47 12.51
CA LEU A 401 -7.98 -13.34 11.61
C LEU A 401 -7.37 -12.17 12.38
N ILE A 402 -6.27 -11.62 11.89
CA ILE A 402 -5.58 -10.47 12.49
C ILE A 402 -5.32 -9.47 11.38
N HIS A 403 -5.69 -8.20 11.53
CA HIS A 403 -5.51 -7.17 10.50
C HIS A 403 -6.06 -7.60 9.12
N CYS A 404 -7.24 -8.23 9.08
CA CYS A 404 -7.82 -8.77 7.85
C CYS A 404 -9.06 -7.97 7.42
N THR A 405 -9.27 -7.84 6.10
CA THR A 405 -10.53 -7.33 5.55
C THR A 405 -11.26 -8.46 4.85
N VAL A 406 -12.47 -8.78 5.30
CA VAL A 406 -13.39 -9.72 4.63
C VAL A 406 -14.51 -8.91 3.97
N LEU A 407 -14.53 -8.85 2.64
CA LEU A 407 -15.47 -8.01 1.90
C LEU A 407 -16.92 -8.53 1.95
N GLY A 408 -17.07 -9.84 1.88
CA GLY A 408 -18.37 -10.53 1.83
C GLY A 408 -18.72 -11.21 3.14
N GLU A 409 -19.20 -12.44 3.01
CA GLU A 409 -19.72 -13.22 4.14
C GLU A 409 -18.61 -13.97 4.89
N THR A 410 -18.69 -13.91 6.22
CA THR A 410 -17.94 -14.76 7.16
C THR A 410 -18.90 -15.73 7.82
N ASP A 411 -18.94 -16.98 7.31
CA ASP A 411 -19.77 -18.05 7.84
C ASP A 411 -18.93 -19.08 8.61
N LEU A 412 -18.83 -18.88 9.92
CA LEU A 412 -18.02 -19.70 10.83
C LEU A 412 -18.79 -19.98 12.12
N ALA A 413 -18.49 -21.11 12.78
CA ALA A 413 -19.00 -21.38 14.12
C ALA A 413 -18.17 -20.72 15.21
N ARG A 414 -16.86 -20.60 14.98
CA ARG A 414 -15.88 -20.01 15.91
C ARG A 414 -15.01 -19.00 15.16
N LEU A 415 -14.83 -17.81 15.70
CA LEU A 415 -13.97 -16.79 15.11
C LEU A 415 -13.13 -16.11 16.19
N HIS A 416 -11.82 -16.09 16.00
CA HIS A 416 -10.92 -15.18 16.71
C HIS A 416 -10.54 -14.07 15.73
N ALA A 417 -10.95 -12.84 15.99
CA ALA A 417 -10.66 -11.70 15.13
C ALA A 417 -10.11 -10.53 15.96
N SER A 418 -9.00 -9.95 15.49
CA SER A 418 -8.40 -8.73 16.03
C SER A 418 -8.16 -7.75 14.89
N ASP A 419 -8.53 -6.48 15.08
CA ASP A 419 -8.14 -5.41 14.14
C ASP A 419 -8.67 -5.64 12.72
N CYS A 420 -9.85 -6.25 12.59
CA CYS A 420 -10.40 -6.69 11.31
C CYS A 420 -11.55 -5.81 10.83
N LEU A 421 -11.70 -5.73 9.50
CA LEU A 421 -12.88 -5.21 8.82
C LEU A 421 -13.69 -6.37 8.28
N LEU A 422 -14.80 -6.71 8.94
CA LEU A 422 -15.66 -7.81 8.54
C LEU A 422 -16.92 -7.24 7.89
N GLY A 423 -17.26 -7.79 6.72
CA GLY A 423 -18.50 -7.51 6.00
C GLY A 423 -19.70 -8.05 6.77
N SER A 424 -20.33 -9.10 6.25
CA SER A 424 -21.47 -9.74 6.92
C SER A 424 -21.04 -10.93 7.77
N LEU A 425 -21.43 -10.94 9.05
CA LEU A 425 -21.25 -12.09 9.93
C LEU A 425 -22.47 -13.02 9.87
N SER A 426 -22.23 -14.32 9.75
CA SER A 426 -23.28 -15.34 9.77
C SER A 426 -23.91 -15.51 11.16
N SER A 427 -25.18 -15.90 11.19
CA SER A 427 -25.88 -16.31 12.40
C SER A 427 -25.33 -17.59 13.03
N ASN A 428 -24.49 -18.36 12.32
CA ASN A 428 -23.87 -19.58 12.84
C ASN A 428 -22.78 -19.31 13.89
N LEU A 429 -22.28 -18.07 13.97
CA LEU A 429 -21.23 -17.70 14.90
C LEU A 429 -21.69 -17.85 16.35
N ASN A 430 -20.98 -18.69 17.12
CA ASN A 430 -21.20 -18.83 18.55
C ASN A 430 -20.64 -17.61 19.27
N CYS A 431 -21.43 -17.06 20.20
CA CYS A 431 -21.12 -15.82 20.89
C CYS A 431 -20.69 -16.02 22.34
N ASP A 432 -20.56 -17.27 22.79
CA ASP A 432 -19.87 -17.61 24.04
C ASP A 432 -18.40 -17.17 23.96
N ALA A 433 -17.95 -16.35 24.91
CA ALA A 433 -16.58 -15.81 24.98
C ALA A 433 -15.51 -16.91 25.12
N ALA A 434 -15.87 -18.09 25.62
CA ALA A 434 -14.98 -19.25 25.62
C ALA A 434 -14.75 -19.82 24.20
N SER A 435 -15.65 -19.51 23.26
CA SER A 435 -15.63 -19.98 21.88
C SER A 435 -15.12 -18.91 20.91
N SER A 436 -15.74 -17.73 20.79
CA SER A 436 -15.33 -16.70 19.83
C SER A 436 -14.86 -15.44 20.55
N CYS A 437 -13.82 -14.80 20.00
CA CYS A 437 -13.27 -13.56 20.54
C CYS A 437 -13.09 -12.57 19.38
N ILE A 438 -13.87 -11.49 19.37
CA ILE A 438 -13.74 -10.40 18.40
C ILE A 438 -13.43 -9.13 19.18
N ARG A 439 -12.29 -8.51 18.88
CA ARG A 439 -11.80 -7.28 19.53
C ARG A 439 -11.26 -6.30 18.50
N PHE A 440 -11.35 -5.00 18.81
CA PHE A 440 -10.83 -3.93 17.95
C PHE A 440 -11.23 -4.10 16.48
N SER A 441 -12.43 -4.60 16.21
CA SER A 441 -12.86 -4.95 14.86
C SER A 441 -14.17 -4.27 14.51
N ARG A 442 -14.35 -4.02 13.21
CA ARG A 442 -15.59 -3.53 12.63
C ARG A 442 -16.40 -4.68 12.06
N PHE A 443 -17.67 -4.77 12.42
CA PHE A 443 -18.62 -5.69 11.80
C PHE A 443 -20.06 -5.20 11.97
N GLU A 444 -20.93 -5.63 11.07
CA GLU A 444 -22.37 -5.51 11.28
C GLU A 444 -22.85 -6.70 12.13
N PRO A 445 -23.47 -6.47 13.30
CA PRO A 445 -23.87 -7.55 14.17
C PRO A 445 -24.95 -8.41 13.49
N PRO A 446 -24.86 -9.75 13.59
CA PRO A 446 -25.91 -10.62 13.06
C PRO A 446 -27.23 -10.35 13.78
N SER A 447 -28.34 -10.43 13.05
CA SER A 447 -29.68 -10.16 13.58
C SER A 447 -29.94 -10.95 14.87
N GLY A 448 -30.33 -10.26 15.95
CA GLY A 448 -30.61 -10.88 17.25
C GLY A 448 -29.38 -11.25 18.09
N LYS A 449 -28.15 -10.90 17.67
CA LYS A 449 -26.90 -11.18 18.40
C LYS A 449 -26.04 -9.94 18.66
N ALA A 450 -26.58 -8.72 18.46
CA ALA A 450 -25.85 -7.47 18.67
C ALA A 450 -25.31 -7.34 20.11
N ASP A 451 -26.15 -7.64 21.11
CA ASP A 451 -25.78 -7.58 22.51
C ASP A 451 -24.59 -8.51 22.81
N CYS A 452 -24.48 -9.65 22.15
CA CYS A 452 -23.45 -10.65 22.50
C CYS A 452 -22.03 -10.24 22.10
N PHE A 453 -21.86 -9.49 21.02
CA PHE A 453 -20.52 -9.13 20.50
C PHE A 453 -20.13 -7.67 20.76
N LEU A 454 -21.11 -6.75 20.82
CA LEU A 454 -20.84 -5.33 21.04
C LEU A 454 -20.89 -4.95 22.53
N SER A 455 -21.76 -5.58 23.33
CA SER A 455 -21.82 -5.25 24.78
C SER A 455 -20.66 -5.85 25.58
N ASN A 456 -20.12 -6.99 25.12
CA ASN A 456 -19.02 -7.70 25.78
C ASN A 456 -17.62 -7.18 25.39
N SER A 457 -17.52 -6.34 24.35
CA SER A 457 -16.25 -5.83 23.84
C SER A 457 -16.43 -4.40 23.32
N SER A 458 -16.21 -3.43 24.21
CA SER A 458 -16.36 -1.99 23.92
C SER A 458 -15.37 -1.45 22.89
N SER A 459 -14.37 -2.24 22.49
CA SER A 459 -13.40 -1.86 21.48
C SER A 459 -13.87 -2.11 20.04
N ASN A 460 -14.98 -2.83 19.86
CA ASN A 460 -15.56 -3.06 18.53
C ASN A 460 -16.41 -1.87 18.08
N THR A 461 -16.50 -1.67 16.77
CA THR A 461 -17.34 -0.63 16.17
C THR A 461 -18.31 -1.20 15.13
N SER A 462 -19.46 -0.54 14.98
CA SER A 462 -20.42 -0.79 13.90
C SER A 462 -20.44 0.33 12.86
N ASP A 463 -19.52 1.28 12.97
CA ASP A 463 -19.42 2.39 12.03
C ASP A 463 -19.18 1.89 10.60
N PRO A 464 -19.64 2.64 9.57
CA PRO A 464 -19.49 2.23 8.19
C PRO A 464 -18.03 2.32 7.75
N ALA A 465 -17.48 1.20 7.26
CA ALA A 465 -16.20 1.20 6.56
C ALA A 465 -16.39 1.90 5.20
N ARG A 466 -15.80 3.09 5.06
CA ARG A 466 -15.83 3.86 3.82
C ARG A 466 -14.57 3.59 3.02
N PHE A 467 -14.74 3.03 1.83
CA PHE A 467 -13.64 2.72 0.91
C PHE A 467 -13.54 3.77 -0.20
N VAL A 468 -12.34 3.96 -0.74
CA VAL A 468 -12.08 4.91 -1.82
C VAL A 468 -12.69 4.41 -3.14
N ALA A 469 -13.40 5.29 -3.84
CA ALA A 469 -13.87 5.01 -5.20
C ALA A 469 -12.78 5.32 -6.23
N ARG A 470 -12.74 4.57 -7.33
CA ARG A 470 -11.79 4.80 -8.44
C ARG A 470 -12.50 4.76 -9.79
N TYR A 471 -11.94 5.48 -10.76
CA TYR A 471 -12.31 5.29 -12.15
C TYR A 471 -11.75 3.95 -12.62
N LEU A 472 -12.63 3.01 -12.93
CA LEU A 472 -12.28 1.66 -13.34
C LEU A 472 -13.02 1.32 -14.65
N PRO A 473 -12.44 0.49 -15.53
CA PRO A 473 -13.12 0.09 -16.76
C PRO A 473 -14.44 -0.62 -16.43
N GLY A 474 -15.51 -0.18 -17.07
CA GLY A 474 -16.81 -0.84 -17.08
C GLY A 474 -16.88 -1.94 -18.15
N PRO A 475 -18.01 -2.67 -18.20
CA PRO A 475 -18.24 -3.72 -19.21
C PRO A 475 -18.12 -3.20 -20.64
N ASP A 476 -18.54 -1.96 -20.86
CA ASP A 476 -18.54 -1.27 -22.16
C ASP A 476 -17.17 -0.67 -22.52
N GLY A 477 -16.13 -0.92 -21.73
CA GLY A 477 -14.78 -0.36 -21.91
C GLY A 477 -14.62 1.10 -21.45
N HIS A 478 -15.70 1.79 -21.08
CA HIS A 478 -15.64 3.14 -20.52
C HIS A 478 -15.32 3.12 -19.02
N CYS A 479 -14.45 4.04 -18.57
CA CYS A 479 -14.14 4.18 -17.15
C CYS A 479 -15.32 4.78 -16.37
N VAL A 480 -15.74 4.11 -15.30
CA VAL A 480 -16.81 4.56 -14.40
C VAL A 480 -16.26 4.70 -12.98
N LEU A 481 -16.66 5.76 -12.28
CA LEU A 481 -16.32 5.95 -10.86
C LEU A 481 -17.16 4.98 -10.01
N ARG A 482 -16.50 4.01 -9.38
CA ARG A 482 -17.14 3.03 -8.49
C ARG A 482 -16.18 2.51 -7.43
N LEU A 483 -16.70 1.80 -6.45
CA LEU A 483 -15.85 1.05 -5.51
C LEU A 483 -15.13 -0.10 -6.25
N PRO A 484 -13.82 -0.27 -6.03
CA PRO A 484 -13.09 -1.42 -6.55
C PRO A 484 -13.59 -2.72 -5.95
N ARG A 485 -13.68 -3.76 -6.76
CA ARG A 485 -14.02 -5.13 -6.38
C ARG A 485 -12.75 -5.91 -6.05
N TYR A 486 -12.91 -7.09 -5.45
CA TYR A 486 -11.80 -8.02 -5.25
C TYR A 486 -11.04 -8.25 -6.57
N GLY A 487 -9.69 -8.21 -6.53
CA GLY A 487 -8.83 -8.32 -7.70
C GLY A 487 -8.53 -6.99 -8.41
N GLU A 488 -9.25 -5.91 -8.09
CA GLU A 488 -9.03 -4.60 -8.70
C GLU A 488 -8.17 -3.69 -7.82
N ALA A 489 -7.40 -2.81 -8.46
CA ALA A 489 -6.53 -1.87 -7.77
C ALA A 489 -7.32 -0.90 -6.88
N GLY A 490 -6.90 -0.73 -5.63
CA GLY A 490 -7.55 0.08 -4.62
C GLY A 490 -8.65 -0.64 -3.83
N CYS A 491 -8.85 -1.95 -4.05
CA CYS A 491 -9.78 -2.74 -3.27
C CYS A 491 -9.45 -2.70 -1.77
N ALA A 492 -10.48 -2.51 -0.94
CA ALA A 492 -10.41 -2.41 0.52
C ALA A 492 -9.52 -1.28 1.07
N VAL A 493 -9.16 -0.27 0.27
CA VAL A 493 -8.44 0.92 0.74
C VAL A 493 -9.44 1.90 1.35
N LEU A 494 -9.21 2.31 2.59
CA LEU A 494 -10.06 3.27 3.29
C LEU A 494 -10.00 4.66 2.63
N ASP A 495 -11.14 5.35 2.62
CA ASP A 495 -11.24 6.73 2.17
C ASP A 495 -10.81 7.73 3.26
N THR A 496 -10.48 8.97 2.89
CA THR A 496 -10.17 10.04 3.86
C THR A 496 -11.34 10.36 4.78
N THR A 497 -12.57 10.02 4.38
CA THR A 497 -13.79 10.24 5.17
C THR A 497 -14.16 9.06 6.06
N ALA A 498 -13.35 8.00 6.10
CA ALA A 498 -13.53 6.88 7.03
C ALA A 498 -13.43 7.39 8.48
N PRO A 499 -14.30 6.92 9.38
CA PRO A 499 -14.33 7.39 10.77
C PRO A 499 -13.06 6.96 11.52
N ASP A 500 -12.66 7.76 12.52
CA ASP A 500 -11.45 7.49 13.32
C ASP A 500 -11.54 6.17 14.10
N SER A 501 -12.76 5.74 14.44
CA SER A 501 -13.05 4.42 15.02
C SER A 501 -12.63 3.24 14.13
N ILE A 502 -12.33 3.48 12.85
CA ILE A 502 -11.82 2.50 11.90
C ILE A 502 -10.39 2.84 11.46
N ALA A 503 -10.15 4.11 11.11
CA ALA A 503 -8.85 4.58 10.61
C ALA A 503 -7.73 4.60 11.68
N ALA A 504 -8.12 4.65 12.95
CA ALA A 504 -7.25 4.60 14.14
C ALA A 504 -7.80 3.64 15.21
N GLY A 505 -8.67 2.71 14.80
CA GLY A 505 -9.43 1.87 15.73
C GLY A 505 -8.77 0.55 16.09
N ALA A 506 -7.65 0.20 15.46
CA ALA A 506 -6.88 -0.98 15.83
C ALA A 506 -6.29 -0.84 17.25
N GLU A 507 -5.89 -1.95 17.86
CA GLU A 507 -5.34 -2.03 19.22
C GLU A 507 -4.11 -1.12 19.42
N ASP A 508 -3.32 -0.93 18.38
CA ASP A 508 -2.13 -0.08 18.34
C ASP A 508 -2.43 1.35 17.84
N GLU A 509 -3.70 1.76 17.83
CA GLU A 509 -4.20 3.01 17.25
C GLU A 509 -3.98 3.11 15.73
N GLY A 510 -3.69 1.99 15.06
CA GLY A 510 -3.55 1.87 13.61
C GLY A 510 -4.87 1.72 12.86
N GLU A 511 -4.76 1.50 11.56
CA GLU A 511 -5.90 1.18 10.69
C GLU A 511 -6.40 -0.24 10.95
N MET A 512 -7.72 -0.42 11.07
CA MET A 512 -8.33 -1.75 11.04
C MET A 512 -8.31 -2.34 9.62
N GLY A 513 -8.10 -3.65 9.51
CA GLY A 513 -8.21 -4.42 8.28
C GLY A 513 -6.90 -4.62 7.53
N ALA A 514 -7.01 -5.11 6.29
CA ALA A 514 -5.87 -5.55 5.47
C ALA A 514 -4.89 -4.43 5.09
N GLY A 515 -5.29 -3.16 5.22
CA GLY A 515 -4.42 -2.00 4.97
C GLY A 515 -3.45 -1.68 6.11
N HIS A 516 -3.56 -2.37 7.25
CA HIS A 516 -2.81 -2.08 8.47
C HIS A 516 -1.30 -2.04 8.25
N HIS A 517 -0.70 -3.10 7.69
CA HIS A 517 0.74 -3.19 7.41
C HIS A 517 1.22 -2.25 6.29
N LEU A 518 0.30 -1.65 5.53
CA LEU A 518 0.60 -0.66 4.51
C LEU A 518 0.66 0.77 5.08
N TYR A 519 0.27 0.95 6.34
CA TYR A 519 0.27 2.23 7.04
C TYR A 519 -0.47 3.35 6.30
N LEU A 520 -1.54 3.04 5.56
CA LEU A 520 -2.21 4.03 4.69
C LEU A 520 -2.88 5.14 5.50
N ALA A 521 -3.77 4.80 6.44
CA ALA A 521 -4.41 5.81 7.29
C ALA A 521 -3.42 6.45 8.29
N ALA A 522 -2.44 5.69 8.79
CA ALA A 522 -1.37 6.23 9.64
C ALA A 522 -0.52 7.25 8.89
N GLY A 523 -0.19 6.99 7.62
CA GLY A 523 0.59 7.87 6.74
C GLY A 523 -0.16 9.16 6.45
N ARG A 524 -1.49 9.08 6.25
CA ARG A 524 -2.34 10.27 6.15
C ARG A 524 -2.32 11.12 7.42
N ARG A 525 -2.52 10.52 8.60
CA ARG A 525 -2.47 11.25 9.88
C ARG A 525 -1.10 11.86 10.13
N ALA A 526 -0.03 11.13 9.82
CA ALA A 526 1.34 11.63 9.88
C ALA A 526 1.53 12.83 8.95
N LEU A 527 0.99 12.77 7.73
CA LEU A 527 1.03 13.87 6.79
C LEU A 527 0.28 15.11 7.30
N GLU A 528 -0.95 14.95 7.80
CA GLU A 528 -1.72 16.04 8.40
C GLU A 528 -0.91 16.73 9.50
N LYS A 529 -0.37 15.94 10.43
CA LYS A 529 0.45 16.42 11.54
C LYS A 529 1.72 17.13 11.05
N LYS A 530 2.45 16.52 10.11
CA LYS A 530 3.68 17.11 9.55
C LYS A 530 3.39 18.44 8.87
N LEU A 531 2.37 18.49 8.01
CA LEU A 531 2.05 19.68 7.23
C LEU A 531 1.62 20.87 8.10
N THR A 532 1.06 20.65 9.30
CA THR A 532 0.79 21.77 10.23
C THR A 532 2.03 22.63 10.49
N ALA A 533 3.22 22.02 10.50
CA ALA A 533 4.45 22.76 10.65
C ALA A 533 4.84 23.51 9.37
N PHE A 534 4.56 22.99 8.17
CA PHE A 534 5.06 23.50 6.88
C PHE A 534 4.11 24.43 6.12
N LEU A 535 2.85 24.53 6.56
CA LEU A 535 1.87 25.43 5.95
C LEU A 535 2.26 26.91 6.11
N PRO A 536 1.86 27.77 5.16
CA PRO A 536 1.94 29.22 5.33
C PRO A 536 1.15 29.66 6.57
N LEU A 537 1.57 30.77 7.19
CA LEU A 537 0.95 31.28 8.41
C LEU A 537 -0.56 31.47 8.23
N GLY A 538 -1.35 30.87 9.13
CA GLY A 538 -2.81 31.00 9.16
C GLY A 538 -3.55 30.19 8.09
N GLN A 539 -2.86 29.29 7.38
CA GLN A 539 -3.47 28.31 6.49
C GLN A 539 -3.82 27.02 7.24
N GLU A 540 -4.97 26.45 6.91
CA GLU A 540 -5.41 25.11 7.25
C GLU A 540 -5.14 24.16 6.08
N ILE A 541 -5.20 22.86 6.35
CA ILE A 541 -5.13 21.84 5.31
C ILE A 541 -6.46 21.10 5.19
N ALA A 542 -6.81 20.70 3.97
CA ALA A 542 -7.78 19.64 3.75
C ALA A 542 -7.20 18.60 2.80
N LEU A 543 -7.20 17.36 3.26
CA LEU A 543 -6.79 16.20 2.48
C LEU A 543 -8.01 15.55 1.85
N ARG A 544 -7.87 15.13 0.59
CA ARG A 544 -8.84 14.23 -0.05
C ARG A 544 -8.15 13.33 -1.05
N TYR A 545 -8.64 12.11 -1.19
CA TYR A 545 -8.27 11.30 -2.33
C TYR A 545 -8.90 11.85 -3.61
N ASP A 546 -8.12 11.95 -4.67
CA ASP A 546 -8.61 12.28 -6.01
C ASP A 546 -8.49 11.05 -6.94
N PRO A 547 -9.61 10.40 -7.28
CA PRO A 547 -9.65 9.27 -8.20
C PRO A 547 -9.01 9.52 -9.56
N LEU A 548 -8.86 10.77 -10.01
CA LEU A 548 -8.23 11.10 -11.30
C LEU A 548 -6.71 11.08 -11.24
N LEU A 549 -6.08 11.29 -10.07
CA LEU A 549 -4.62 11.14 -9.93
C LEU A 549 -4.16 9.69 -10.08
N ALA A 550 -5.09 8.73 -9.98
CA ALA A 550 -4.84 7.34 -10.33
C ALA A 550 -4.81 7.08 -11.84
N GLN A 551 -5.38 7.98 -12.64
CA GLN A 551 -5.48 7.86 -14.09
C GLN A 551 -4.38 8.66 -14.76
N THR A 552 -3.84 8.14 -15.87
CA THR A 552 -2.95 8.96 -16.69
C THR A 552 -3.79 9.99 -17.43
N PRO A 553 -3.36 11.26 -17.49
CA PRO A 553 -4.01 12.25 -18.35
C PRO A 553 -4.14 11.69 -19.77
N PRO A 554 -5.23 11.97 -20.49
CA PRO A 554 -5.39 11.53 -21.89
C PRO A 554 -4.42 12.27 -22.81
N GLU A 555 -4.00 11.60 -23.88
CA GLU A 555 -3.36 12.27 -25.01
C GLU A 555 -4.41 13.02 -25.82
N LEU A 556 -4.05 14.21 -26.32
CA LEU A 556 -4.88 14.93 -27.29
C LEU A 556 -4.76 14.21 -28.63
N ALA A 557 -5.89 13.69 -29.13
CA ALA A 557 -6.00 13.13 -30.47
C ALA A 557 -5.95 14.20 -31.56
#